data_AF-A0A7V9YYH9-F1
#
_entry.id   AF-A0A7V9YYH9-F1
#
_cell.length_a   1.000
_cell.length_b   1.000
_cell.length_c   1.000
_cell.angle_alpha   90.00
_cell.angle_beta   90.00
_cell.angle_gamma   90.00
#
_symmetry.space_group_name_H-M   'P 1'
#
loop_
_entity.id
_entity.type
_entity.pdbx_description
1 polymer ?
#
loop_
_entity_poly.entity_id
_entity_poly.type
_entity_poly.pdbx_seq_one_letter_code
_entity_poly.pdbx_strand_id
1 'polypeptide(L)'
;MKKKVWLFSSIFTVCLSTYLYFHSPNVYQDIKKTDIDLYQTVERNKEWVIVFDKGINELLLNSDNIYVLDDRNNHIPVKIQREDNSTIKILPPKEGYKTGTNYYLFINKDLDIEHLGRDTQQKEYKIAFKVDKNV
;
A
#
# COMPACT_ATOMS: atom_id res chain seq x y z
N MET A 1 -37.26 56.00 -30.19
CA MET A 1 -35.80 56.05 -30.35
C MET A 1 -35.16 54.96 -29.51
N LYS A 2 -34.35 54.12 -30.14
CA LYS A 2 -33.76 52.88 -29.60
C LYS A 2 -32.43 53.16 -28.88
N LYS A 3 -32.01 52.17 -28.09
CA LYS A 3 -30.63 51.79 -27.70
C LYS A 3 -30.15 52.39 -26.38
N LYS A 4 -29.89 51.52 -25.39
CA LYS A 4 -28.72 51.52 -24.46
C LYS A 4 -28.99 50.78 -23.13
N VAL A 5 -29.44 49.53 -23.17
CA VAL A 5 -29.38 48.66 -21.97
C VAL A 5 -28.68 47.33 -22.24
N TRP A 6 -28.48 46.95 -23.50
CA TRP A 6 -27.97 45.63 -23.83
C TRP A 6 -26.44 45.47 -23.77
N LEU A 7 -25.68 46.53 -23.50
CA LEU A 7 -24.21 46.47 -23.46
C LEU A 7 -23.63 46.29 -22.04
N PHE A 8 -24.38 46.57 -20.98
CA PHE A 8 -23.88 46.35 -19.60
C PHE A 8 -24.14 44.91 -19.11
N SER A 9 -25.21 44.28 -19.60
CA SER A 9 -25.51 42.88 -19.28
C SER A 9 -24.46 41.93 -19.87
N SER A 10 -24.00 42.20 -21.10
CA SER A 10 -23.03 41.35 -21.79
C SER A 10 -21.62 41.39 -21.18
N ILE A 11 -21.21 42.50 -20.58
CA ILE A 11 -19.89 42.61 -19.94
C ILE A 11 -19.92 41.90 -18.58
N PHE A 12 -21.02 42.01 -17.82
CA PHE A 12 -21.15 41.34 -16.53
C PHE A 12 -21.22 39.82 -16.66
N THR A 13 -21.90 39.29 -17.69
CA THR A 13 -21.97 37.84 -17.92
C THR A 13 -20.63 37.26 -18.36
N VAL A 14 -19.87 37.96 -19.21
CA VAL A 14 -18.52 37.53 -19.60
C VAL A 14 -17.56 37.57 -18.42
N CYS A 15 -17.60 38.62 -17.59
CA CYS A 15 -16.78 38.70 -16.39
C CYS A 15 -17.15 37.62 -15.36
N LEU A 16 -18.44 37.36 -15.14
CA LEU A 16 -18.90 36.33 -14.21
C LEU A 16 -18.55 34.92 -14.73
N SER A 17 -18.66 34.66 -16.04
CA SER A 17 -18.26 33.38 -16.61
C SER A 17 -16.75 33.17 -16.57
N THR A 18 -15.93 34.21 -16.82
CA THR A 18 -14.48 34.11 -16.64
C THR A 18 -14.11 33.94 -15.17
N TYR A 19 -14.78 34.66 -14.26
CA TYR A 19 -14.55 34.54 -12.83
C TYR A 19 -14.88 33.12 -12.35
N LEU A 20 -16.02 32.55 -12.74
CA LEU A 20 -16.36 31.17 -12.42
C LEU A 20 -15.42 30.15 -13.07
N TYR A 21 -14.87 30.43 -14.26
CA TYR A 21 -13.86 29.56 -14.90
C TYR A 21 -12.51 29.62 -14.16
N PHE A 22 -12.07 30.79 -13.72
CA PHE A 22 -10.85 30.97 -12.92
C PHE A 22 -11.00 30.51 -11.46
N HIS A 23 -12.22 30.50 -10.93
CA HIS A 23 -12.51 30.16 -9.53
C HIS A 23 -13.21 28.81 -9.36
N SER A 24 -13.37 28.04 -10.44
CA SER A 24 -13.74 26.63 -10.34
C SER A 24 -12.63 25.95 -9.53
N PRO A 25 -12.90 25.43 -8.33
CA PRO A 25 -11.92 24.63 -7.65
C PRO A 25 -11.63 23.47 -8.60
N ASN A 26 -10.39 23.36 -9.05
CA ASN A 26 -9.97 22.14 -9.71
C ASN A 26 -10.27 21.04 -8.69
N VAL A 27 -11.29 20.23 -8.96
CA VAL A 27 -11.48 18.95 -8.29
C VAL A 27 -10.37 18.05 -8.84
N TYR A 28 -9.13 18.39 -8.50
CA TYR A 28 -8.17 17.38 -8.20
C TYR A 28 -8.81 16.67 -7.03
N GLN A 29 -9.40 15.51 -7.33
CA GLN A 29 -9.29 14.46 -6.35
C GLN A 29 -7.79 14.29 -6.15
N ASP A 30 -7.24 15.03 -5.17
CA ASP A 30 -6.35 14.39 -4.23
C ASP A 30 -7.16 13.19 -3.76
N ILE A 31 -7.04 12.10 -4.51
CA ILE A 31 -7.04 10.79 -3.92
C ILE A 31 -5.89 10.94 -2.93
N LYS A 32 -6.22 11.43 -1.72
CA LYS A 32 -5.58 10.93 -0.52
C LYS A 32 -5.44 9.47 -0.84
N LYS A 33 -4.20 9.05 -1.06
CA LYS A 33 -3.79 7.68 -1.34
C LYS A 33 -4.19 6.90 -0.09
N THR A 34 -5.51 6.73 0.02
CA THR A 34 -6.23 6.02 1.02
C THR A 34 -5.92 4.64 0.60
N ASP A 35 -5.13 3.96 1.41
CA ASP A 35 -4.61 2.62 1.21
C ASP A 35 -5.63 1.70 0.51
N ILE A 36 -5.72 1.78 -0.82
CA ILE A 36 -6.32 0.71 -1.60
C ILE A 36 -5.23 -0.34 -1.48
N ASP A 37 -5.37 -1.21 -0.48
CA ASP A 37 -4.63 -2.45 -0.36
C ASP A 37 -4.84 -3.19 -1.68
N LEU A 38 -4.01 -2.89 -2.68
CA LEU A 38 -4.01 -3.52 -3.99
C LEU A 38 -3.51 -4.92 -3.77
N TYR A 39 -4.47 -5.84 -3.56
CA TYR A 39 -4.16 -7.23 -3.37
C TYR A 39 -3.47 -7.77 -4.62
N GLN A 40 -2.25 -8.26 -4.45
CA GLN A 40 -1.64 -9.14 -5.43
C GLN A 40 -2.30 -10.51 -5.35
N THR A 41 -2.83 -11.01 -6.46
CA THR A 41 -3.28 -12.42 -6.53
C THR A 41 -2.05 -13.33 -6.60
N VAL A 42 -2.00 -14.34 -5.74
CA VAL A 42 -0.89 -15.29 -5.64
C VAL A 42 -1.40 -16.73 -5.56
N GLU A 43 -0.53 -17.68 -5.87
CA GLU A 43 -0.81 -19.11 -5.71
C GLU A 43 -0.80 -19.54 -4.24
N ARG A 44 -1.42 -20.68 -3.96
CA ARG A 44 -1.52 -21.28 -2.61
C ARG A 44 -0.16 -21.54 -1.94
N ASN A 45 0.86 -21.86 -2.73
CA ASN A 45 2.20 -22.20 -2.26
C ASN A 45 3.18 -21.02 -2.41
N LYS A 46 2.68 -19.79 -2.47
CA LYS A 46 3.50 -18.60 -2.67
C LYS A 46 4.60 -18.50 -1.60
N GLU A 47 5.84 -18.48 -2.08
CA GLU A 47 7.01 -18.09 -1.30
C GLU A 47 7.29 -16.59 -1.52
N TRP A 48 7.68 -15.91 -0.45
CA TRP A 48 8.17 -14.54 -0.51
C TRP A 48 9.69 -14.54 -0.35
N VAL A 49 10.37 -13.86 -1.27
CA VAL A 49 11.81 -13.60 -1.19
C VAL A 49 11.97 -12.12 -0.88
N ILE A 50 12.62 -11.81 0.23
CA ILE A 50 12.87 -10.44 0.67
C ILE A 50 14.38 -10.22 0.68
N VAL A 51 14.82 -9.18 -0.01
CA VAL A 51 16.24 -8.79 -0.14
C VAL A 51 16.41 -7.45 0.58
N PHE A 52 17.42 -7.37 1.44
CA PHE A 52 17.75 -6.20 2.25
C PHE A 52 19.05 -5.57 1.74
N ASP A 53 19.00 -4.29 1.39
CA ASP A 53 20.07 -3.62 0.66
C ASP A 53 21.34 -3.42 1.51
N LYS A 54 21.18 -3.26 2.83
CA LYS A 54 22.29 -3.07 3.78
C LYS A 54 22.50 -4.25 4.73
N GLY A 55 21.84 -5.37 4.47
CA GLY A 55 21.91 -6.58 5.28
C GLY A 55 20.84 -6.64 6.38
N ILE A 56 20.81 -7.78 7.07
CA ILE A 56 19.73 -8.14 7.99
C ILE A 56 20.16 -7.93 9.44
N ASN A 57 19.33 -7.27 10.24
CA ASN A 57 19.47 -7.28 11.69
C ASN A 57 19.00 -8.63 12.26
N GLU A 58 19.96 -9.50 12.55
CA GLU A 58 19.66 -10.88 12.95
C GLU A 58 18.89 -11.01 14.26
N LEU A 59 19.04 -10.06 15.17
CA LEU A 59 18.36 -10.07 16.47
C LEU A 59 16.84 -9.89 16.33
N LEU A 60 16.42 -9.30 15.21
CA LEU A 60 15.01 -9.07 14.89
C LEU A 60 14.44 -10.14 13.96
N LEU A 61 15.23 -11.11 13.48
CA LEU A 61 14.76 -12.14 12.54
C LEU A 61 13.93 -13.22 13.27
N ASN A 62 12.68 -12.89 13.59
CA ASN A 62 11.75 -13.75 14.32
C ASN A 62 10.29 -13.47 13.92
N SER A 63 9.37 -14.25 14.48
CA SER A 63 7.92 -14.19 14.18
C SER A 63 7.23 -12.91 14.65
N ASP A 64 7.85 -12.11 15.51
CA ASP A 64 7.26 -10.86 16.00
C ASP A 64 7.52 -9.71 15.02
N ASN A 65 8.55 -9.84 14.18
CA ASN A 65 8.96 -8.84 13.21
C ASN A 65 8.63 -9.23 11.76
N ILE A 66 8.30 -10.49 11.51
CA ILE A 66 7.84 -10.99 10.21
C ILE A 66 6.68 -11.95 10.45
N TYR A 67 5.48 -11.55 10.05
CA TYR A 67 4.28 -12.34 10.30
C TYR A 67 3.23 -12.13 9.22
N VAL A 68 2.34 -13.12 9.09
CA VAL A 68 1.20 -13.07 8.18
C VAL A 68 -0.09 -13.14 9.00
N LEU A 69 -1.04 -12.28 8.69
CA LEU A 69 -2.39 -12.29 9.23
C LEU A 69 -3.42 -12.62 8.14
N ASP A 70 -4.49 -13.33 8.50
CA ASP A 70 -5.70 -13.42 7.67
C ASP A 70 -6.60 -12.18 7.84
N ASP A 71 -7.69 -12.14 7.06
CA ASP A 71 -8.73 -11.12 7.11
C ASP A 71 -9.45 -10.98 8.47
N ARG A 72 -9.28 -11.95 9.36
CA ARG A 72 -9.82 -11.98 10.72
C ARG A 72 -8.75 -11.71 11.77
N ASN A 73 -7.58 -11.22 11.36
CA ASN A 73 -6.41 -10.94 12.20
C ASN A 73 -5.84 -12.17 12.92
N ASN A 74 -6.06 -13.38 12.40
CA ASN A 74 -5.43 -14.58 12.93
C ASN A 74 -4.02 -14.71 12.38
N HIS A 75 -3.05 -15.02 13.24
CA HIS A 75 -1.70 -15.36 12.81
C HIS A 75 -1.68 -16.65 12.00
N ILE A 76 -1.02 -16.57 10.84
CA ILE A 76 -0.82 -17.69 9.94
C ILE A 76 0.61 -18.21 10.13
N PRO A 77 0.79 -19.52 10.44
CA PRO A 77 2.10 -20.08 10.73
C PRO A 77 2.92 -20.20 9.44
N VAL A 78 3.81 -19.25 9.23
CA VAL A 78 4.80 -19.23 8.14
C VAL A 78 6.17 -19.59 8.67
N LYS A 79 7.05 -20.11 7.80
CA LYS A 79 8.44 -20.43 8.16
C LYS A 79 9.39 -19.44 7.50
N ILE A 80 10.20 -18.77 8.32
CA ILE A 80 11.26 -17.87 7.85
C ILE A 80 12.55 -18.68 7.70
N GLN A 81 13.21 -18.57 6.56
CA GLN A 81 14.50 -19.19 6.27
C GLN A 81 15.46 -18.12 5.76
N ARG A 82 16.65 -18.05 6.35
CA ARG A 82 17.73 -17.22 5.81
C ARG A 82 18.38 -17.97 4.65
N GLU A 83 18.50 -17.33 3.50
CA GLU A 83 19.24 -17.88 2.36
C GLU A 83 20.69 -17.41 2.37
N ASP A 84 20.91 -16.13 2.64
CA ASP A 84 22.23 -15.51 2.73
C ASP A 84 22.21 -14.30 3.71
N ASN A 85 23.26 -13.48 3.70
CA ASN A 85 23.41 -12.34 4.63
C ASN A 85 22.42 -11.18 4.37
N SER A 86 21.78 -11.15 3.22
CA SER A 86 20.87 -10.10 2.74
C SER A 86 19.50 -10.64 2.32
N THR A 87 19.32 -11.95 2.23
CA THR A 87 18.12 -12.55 1.65
C THR A 87 17.45 -13.51 2.63
N ILE A 88 16.13 -13.38 2.74
CA ILE A 88 15.28 -14.35 3.44
C ILE A 88 14.17 -14.87 2.52
N LYS A 89 13.76 -16.09 2.81
CA LYS A 89 12.54 -16.71 2.30
C LYS A 89 11.50 -16.86 3.39
N ILE A 90 10.25 -16.51 3.06
CA ILE A 90 9.08 -16.77 3.88
C ILE A 90 8.27 -17.84 3.16
N LEU A 91 8.29 -19.04 3.72
CA LEU A 91 7.58 -20.19 3.18
C LEU A 91 6.13 -20.20 3.66
N PRO A 92 5.19 -20.67 2.81
CA PRO A 92 3.80 -20.81 3.19
C PRO A 92 3.65 -21.83 4.34
N PRO A 93 2.46 -21.89 4.97
CA PRO A 93 2.09 -23.00 5.85
C PRO A 93 2.29 -24.36 5.14
N LYS A 94 2.49 -25.43 5.91
CA LYS A 94 2.73 -26.78 5.36
C LYS A 94 1.66 -27.23 4.34
N GLU A 95 0.40 -26.88 4.60
CA GLU A 95 -0.76 -27.19 3.74
C GLU A 95 -1.08 -26.06 2.74
N GLY A 96 -0.17 -25.09 2.59
CA GLY A 96 -0.37 -23.86 1.83
C GLY A 96 -1.34 -22.87 2.48
N TYR A 97 -1.48 -21.70 1.87
CA TYR A 97 -2.52 -20.74 2.27
C TYR A 97 -3.92 -21.23 1.89
N LYS A 98 -4.98 -20.69 2.50
CA LYS A 98 -6.35 -21.02 2.12
C LYS A 98 -6.74 -20.28 0.84
N THR A 99 -7.25 -21.00 -0.14
CA THR A 99 -7.68 -20.43 -1.43
C THR A 99 -8.86 -19.46 -1.26
N GLY A 100 -8.86 -18.39 -2.05
CA GLY A 100 -9.89 -17.35 -2.00
C GLY A 100 -9.85 -16.44 -0.77
N THR A 101 -8.88 -16.61 0.13
CA THR A 101 -8.70 -15.80 1.33
C THR A 101 -7.70 -14.67 1.08
N ASN A 102 -7.94 -13.54 1.77
CA ASN A 102 -7.05 -12.38 1.78
C ASN A 102 -6.12 -12.48 2.99
N TYR A 103 -4.88 -12.05 2.79
CA TYR A 103 -3.82 -12.07 3.79
C TYR A 103 -2.99 -10.79 3.73
N TYR A 104 -2.28 -10.54 4.83
CA TYR A 104 -1.37 -9.41 4.96
C TYR A 104 -0.05 -9.90 5.53
N LEU A 105 1.05 -9.67 4.80
CA LEU A 105 2.40 -9.88 5.27
C LEU A 105 2.94 -8.57 5.85
N PHE A 106 3.40 -8.65 7.10
CA PHE A 106 4.03 -7.55 7.83
C PHE A 106 5.52 -7.83 7.99
N ILE A 107 6.34 -6.80 7.77
CA ILE A 107 7.79 -6.86 7.90
C ILE A 107 8.25 -5.59 8.62
N ASN A 108 8.84 -5.74 9.81
CA ASN A 108 9.43 -4.62 10.54
C ASN A 108 10.59 -4.02 9.74
N LYS A 109 10.59 -2.70 9.52
CA LYS A 109 11.63 -2.00 8.77
C LYS A 109 13.00 -2.08 9.44
N ASP A 110 13.07 -2.17 10.77
CA ASP A 110 14.33 -2.29 11.52
C ASP A 110 15.07 -3.63 11.25
N LEU A 111 14.44 -4.57 10.53
CA LEU A 111 15.12 -5.75 9.98
C LEU A 111 16.18 -5.36 8.96
N ASP A 112 15.96 -4.28 8.19
CA ASP A 112 17.02 -3.70 7.39
C ASP A 112 17.92 -2.87 8.30
N ILE A 113 19.21 -3.19 8.33
CA ILE A 113 20.22 -2.43 9.10
C ILE A 113 20.19 -0.95 8.70
N GLU A 114 19.81 -0.64 7.46
CA GLU A 114 19.64 0.72 7.00
C GLU A 114 18.68 1.54 7.88
N HIS A 115 17.58 0.93 8.32
CA HIS A 115 16.49 1.60 8.99
C HIS A 115 16.58 1.57 10.53
N LEU A 116 17.54 0.83 11.08
CA LEU A 116 17.64 0.58 12.51
C LEU A 116 17.59 1.87 13.34
N GLY A 117 16.55 2.00 14.17
CA GLY A 117 16.39 3.10 15.12
C GLY A 117 15.97 4.43 14.48
N ARG A 118 15.57 4.44 13.20
CA ARG A 118 14.95 5.62 12.59
C ARG A 118 13.53 5.80 13.13
N ASP A 119 13.27 6.97 13.70
CA ASP A 119 11.90 7.33 14.07
C ASP A 119 11.12 7.70 12.80
N THR A 120 10.30 6.77 12.34
CA THR A 120 9.41 6.98 11.19
C THR A 120 7.98 6.64 11.61
N GLN A 121 7.01 7.36 11.05
CA GLN A 121 5.59 7.15 11.36
C GLN A 121 5.08 5.75 10.96
N GLN A 122 5.74 5.09 10.01
CA GLN A 122 5.41 3.73 9.57
C GLN A 122 6.60 2.80 9.80
N LYS A 123 6.54 2.00 10.87
CA LYS A 123 7.61 1.06 11.26
C LYS A 123 7.59 -0.28 10.51
N GLU A 124 6.53 -0.56 9.75
CA GLU A 124 6.37 -1.85 9.06
C GLU A 124 6.06 -1.66 7.58
N TYR A 125 6.59 -2.54 6.74
CA TYR A 125 6.04 -2.80 5.42
C TYR A 125 4.80 -3.69 5.57
N LYS A 126 3.74 -3.38 4.83
CA LYS A 126 2.51 -4.17 4.75
C LYS A 126 2.27 -4.55 3.29
N ILE A 127 2.18 -5.85 3.02
CA ILE A 127 1.90 -6.40 1.69
C ILE A 127 0.57 -7.15 1.75
N ALA A 128 -0.44 -6.63 1.08
CA ALA A 128 -1.74 -7.28 0.94
C ALA A 128 -1.73 -8.26 -0.24
N PHE A 129 -2.17 -9.50 -0.02
CA PHE A 129 -2.26 -10.50 -1.08
C PHE A 129 -3.51 -11.37 -0.95
N LYS A 130 -3.97 -11.89 -2.09
CA LYS A 130 -5.14 -12.76 -2.17
C LYS A 130 -4.74 -14.07 -2.81
N VAL A 131 -5.15 -15.18 -2.21
CA VAL A 131 -4.86 -16.50 -2.78
C VAL A 131 -5.90 -16.83 -3.84
N ASP A 132 -5.45 -17.26 -5.01
CA ASP A 132 -6.32 -17.68 -6.09
C ASP A 132 -7.27 -18.82 -5.64
N LYS A 133 -8.50 -18.80 -6.15
CA LYS A 133 -9.54 -19.81 -5.89
C LYS A 133 -9.38 -21.07 -6.74
N ASN A 134 -8.61 -21.01 -7.82
CA ASN A 134 -8.60 -22.01 -8.88
C ASN A 134 -7.36 -22.91 -8.91
N VAL A 135 -6.55 -22.92 -7.83
CA VAL A 135 -5.35 -23.77 -7.68
C VAL A 135 -5.68 -25.05 -6.92
#